data_AF-A0A481YKF3-F1
#
_entry.id   AF-A0A481YKF3-F1
#
_cell.length_a   1.000
_cell.length_b   1.000
_cell.length_c   1.000
_cell.angle_alpha   90.00
_cell.angle_beta   90.00
_cell.angle_gamma   90.00
#
_symmetry.space_group_name_H-M   'P 1'
#
loop_
_entity.id
_entity.type
_entity.pdbx_description
1 polymer ?
#
loop_
_entity_poly.entity_id
_entity_poly.type
_entity_poly.pdbx_seq_one_letter_code
_entity_poly.pdbx_strand_id
1 'polypeptide(L)'
;MEVGRSAENVFYAFMELLSDVLGFTAKTTTKKNDVGSYFNSLGVKLGEASKELEEVAKKAETGIDKNYSSKNLIKEAVEVTKGVLATLKGHLESLGQVGDSNLVGDAATDDKGVTAGTDALKGAF
;
A
#
# COMPACT_ATOMS: atom_id res chain seq x y z
N MET A 1 11.26 6.95 -29.16
CA MET A 1 11.68 5.67 -28.54
C MET A 1 11.96 5.78 -27.03
N GLU A 2 11.75 6.94 -26.40
CA GLU A 2 12.02 7.16 -24.95
C GLU A 2 10.90 6.70 -24.00
N VAL A 3 9.63 6.79 -24.43
CA VAL A 3 8.48 6.40 -23.60
C VAL A 3 8.45 4.91 -23.24
N GLY A 4 8.97 4.04 -24.11
CA GLY A 4 9.11 2.61 -23.83
C GLY A 4 10.08 2.31 -22.68
N ARG A 5 11.24 2.98 -22.67
CA ARG A 5 12.24 2.87 -21.57
C ARG A 5 11.72 3.44 -20.25
N SER A 6 10.89 4.49 -20.30
CA SER A 6 10.33 5.10 -19.09
C SER A 6 9.25 4.23 -18.43
N ALA A 7 8.35 3.64 -19.22
CA ALA A 7 7.31 2.77 -18.69
C ALA A 7 7.89 1.47 -18.11
N GLU A 8 8.90 0.90 -18.78
CA GLU A 8 9.62 -0.29 -18.33
C GLU A 8 10.36 -0.06 -17.01
N ASN A 9 11.09 1.05 -16.87
CA ASN A 9 11.75 1.40 -15.61
C ASN A 9 10.76 1.62 -14.45
N VAL A 10 9.62 2.27 -14.71
CA VAL A 10 8.58 2.48 -13.68
C VAL A 10 7.95 1.14 -13.27
N PHE A 11 7.72 0.23 -14.21
CA PHE A 11 7.21 -1.10 -13.94
C PHE A 11 8.18 -1.94 -13.08
N TYR A 12 9.48 -1.92 -13.39
CA TYR A 12 10.47 -2.64 -12.58
C TYR A 12 10.67 -2.02 -11.20
N ALA A 13 10.70 -0.70 -11.09
CA ALA A 13 10.75 -0.02 -9.79
C ALA A 13 9.50 -0.33 -8.94
N PHE A 14 8.33 -0.44 -9.59
CA PHE A 14 7.10 -0.86 -8.91
C PHE A 14 7.15 -2.33 -8.47
N MET A 15 7.72 -3.22 -9.28
CA MET A 15 7.90 -4.62 -8.91
C MET A 15 8.91 -4.82 -7.77
N GLU A 16 10.01 -4.06 -7.77
CA GLU A 16 10.99 -4.04 -6.67
C GLU A 16 10.36 -3.50 -5.38
N LEU A 17 9.58 -2.42 -5.47
CA LEU A 17 8.79 -1.92 -4.34
C LEU A 17 7.82 -3.00 -3.82
N LEU A 18 7.11 -3.68 -4.73
CA LEU A 18 6.19 -4.74 -4.36
C LEU A 18 6.89 -5.92 -3.69
N SER A 19 7.98 -6.44 -4.26
CA SER A 19 8.64 -7.66 -3.77
C SER A 19 9.49 -7.41 -2.54
N ASP A 20 10.31 -6.36 -2.55
CA ASP A 20 11.39 -6.19 -1.59
C ASP A 20 10.95 -5.32 -0.42
N VAL A 21 10.16 -4.28 -0.68
CA VAL A 21 9.68 -3.36 0.36
C VAL A 21 8.35 -3.83 0.93
N LEU A 22 7.41 -4.21 0.06
CA LEU A 22 6.06 -4.56 0.48
C LEU A 22 5.87 -6.07 0.69
N GLY A 23 6.75 -6.94 0.21
CA GLY A 23 6.74 -8.38 0.48
C GLY A 23 5.84 -9.24 -0.43
N PHE A 24 5.46 -8.74 -1.61
CA PHE A 24 4.65 -9.45 -2.59
C PHE A 24 5.48 -10.01 -3.75
N THR A 25 5.64 -11.33 -3.79
CA THR A 25 6.27 -12.01 -4.93
C THR A 25 5.22 -12.50 -5.93
N ALA A 26 5.13 -11.83 -7.08
CA ALA A 26 4.31 -12.28 -8.19
C ALA A 26 4.88 -13.56 -8.83
N LYS A 27 4.00 -14.46 -9.28
CA LYS A 27 4.30 -15.68 -10.04
C LYS A 27 3.63 -15.59 -11.41
N THR A 28 3.99 -16.48 -12.34
CA THR A 28 3.34 -16.57 -13.65
C THR A 28 1.84 -16.88 -13.57
N THR A 29 1.39 -17.45 -12.45
CA THR A 29 -0.02 -17.75 -12.18
C THR A 29 -0.73 -16.66 -11.38
N THR A 30 -0.03 -15.58 -10.99
CA THR A 30 -0.61 -14.49 -10.21
C THR A 30 -1.59 -13.71 -11.06
N LYS A 31 -2.82 -13.56 -10.56
CA LYS A 31 -3.84 -12.74 -11.20
C LYS A 31 -3.72 -11.29 -10.76
N LYS A 32 -4.19 -10.36 -11.58
CA LYS A 32 -4.16 -8.93 -11.24
C LYS A 32 -4.98 -8.63 -9.98
N ASN A 33 -6.09 -9.32 -9.77
CA ASN A 33 -6.89 -9.20 -8.54
C ASN A 33 -6.21 -9.76 -7.27
N ASP A 34 -5.23 -10.67 -7.41
CA ASP A 34 -4.41 -11.10 -6.27
C ASP A 34 -3.53 -9.94 -5.76
N VAL A 35 -3.07 -9.07 -6.66
CA VAL A 35 -2.32 -7.85 -6.33
C VAL A 35 -3.19 -6.86 -5.55
N GLY A 36 -4.41 -6.59 -6.03
CA GLY A 36 -5.36 -5.74 -5.31
C GLY A 36 -5.72 -6.31 -3.93
N SER A 37 -5.93 -7.63 -3.85
CA SER A 37 -6.18 -8.32 -2.57
C SER A 37 -5.01 -8.17 -1.60
N TYR A 38 -3.77 -8.18 -2.11
CA TYR A 38 -2.58 -7.97 -1.30
C TYR A 38 -2.56 -6.58 -0.67
N PHE A 39 -2.79 -5.52 -1.46
CA PHE A 39 -2.81 -4.15 -0.94
C PHE A 39 -3.92 -3.93 0.10
N ASN A 40 -5.11 -4.50 -0.11
CA ASN A 40 -6.17 -4.49 0.90
C ASN A 40 -5.71 -5.13 2.22
N SER A 41 -4.99 -6.25 2.15
CA SER A 41 -4.45 -6.91 3.35
C SER A 41 -3.44 -6.04 4.12
N LEU A 42 -2.62 -5.26 3.41
CA LEU A 42 -1.72 -4.29 4.04
C LEU A 42 -2.50 -3.15 4.72
N GLY A 43 -3.55 -2.64 4.06
CA GLY A 43 -4.44 -1.64 4.64
C GLY A 43 -5.11 -2.10 5.95
N VAL A 44 -5.50 -3.38 6.02
CA VAL A 44 -6.02 -4.00 7.26
C VAL A 44 -4.96 -3.98 8.37
N LYS A 45 -3.73 -4.42 8.07
CA LYS A 45 -2.62 -4.42 9.05
C LYS A 45 -2.29 -3.02 9.56
N LEU A 46 -2.33 -1.99 8.71
CA LEU A 46 -2.14 -0.60 9.16
C LEU A 46 -3.27 -0.14 10.11
N GLY A 47 -4.50 -0.59 9.84
CA GLY A 47 -5.63 -0.34 10.75
C GLY A 47 -5.45 -0.99 12.12
N GLU A 48 -4.87 -2.19 12.17
CA GLU A 48 -4.52 -2.89 13.41
C GLU A 48 -3.38 -2.18 14.16
N ALA A 49 -2.30 -1.82 13.47
CA ALA A 49 -1.19 -1.06 14.05
C ALA A 49 -1.63 0.29 14.63
N SER A 50 -2.57 0.98 13.96
CA SER A 50 -3.18 2.21 14.46
C SER A 50 -3.94 2.01 15.78
N LYS A 51 -4.63 0.87 15.95
CA LYS A 51 -5.28 0.51 17.22
C LYS A 51 -4.26 0.18 18.31
N GLU A 52 -3.16 -0.50 17.98
CA GLU A 52 -2.10 -0.80 18.95
C GLU A 52 -1.39 0.47 19.45
N LEU A 53 -1.20 1.47 18.59
CA LEU A 53 -0.66 2.77 18.98
C LEU A 53 -1.56 3.50 19.99
N GLU A 54 -2.88 3.38 19.85
CA GLU A 54 -3.84 3.93 20.83
C GLU A 54 -3.62 3.31 22.22
N GLU A 55 -3.38 1.99 22.29
CA GLU A 55 -3.08 1.33 23.56
C GLU A 55 -1.73 1.76 24.15
N VAL A 56 -0.74 2.11 23.32
CA VAL A 56 0.52 2.71 23.79
C VAL A 56 0.28 4.09 24.42
N ALA A 57 -0.56 4.93 23.81
CA ALA A 57 -0.92 6.23 24.38
C ALA A 57 -1.60 6.08 25.74
N LYS A 58 -2.59 5.17 25.86
CA LYS A 58 -3.28 4.88 27.13
C LYS A 58 -2.31 4.41 28.23
N LYS A 59 -1.38 3.52 27.90
CA LYS A 59 -0.35 3.04 28.85
C LYS A 59 0.61 4.15 29.28
N ALA A 60 0.86 5.14 28.43
CA ALA A 60 1.68 6.29 28.80
C ALA A 60 0.99 7.19 29.84
N GLU A 61 -0.34 7.26 29.84
CA GLU A 61 -1.12 8.04 30.81
C GLU A 61 -1.08 7.45 32.23
N THR A 62 -0.98 6.12 32.35
CA THR A 62 -1.10 5.40 33.63
C THR A 62 0.23 5.04 34.31
N GLY A 63 1.37 5.33 33.68
CA GLY A 63 2.70 5.03 34.23
C GLY A 63 3.06 5.84 35.48
N ILE A 64 3.67 5.17 36.48
CA ILE A 64 4.02 5.69 37.82
C ILE A 64 5.09 6.80 37.78
N ASP A 65 5.87 6.89 36.71
CA ASP A 65 7.15 7.63 36.68
C ASP A 65 7.24 8.68 35.55
N LYS A 66 6.15 9.42 35.27
CA LYS A 66 6.11 10.39 34.14
C LYS A 66 5.47 11.73 34.50
N ASN A 67 6.25 12.80 34.30
CA ASN A 67 5.79 14.18 34.33
C ASN A 67 4.68 14.41 33.28
N TYR A 68 3.68 15.26 33.59
CA TYR A 68 2.54 15.57 32.71
C TYR A 68 2.97 15.98 31.29
N SER A 69 4.12 16.66 31.16
CA SER A 69 4.69 17.07 29.87
C SER A 69 5.01 15.89 28.94
N SER A 70 5.58 14.78 29.44
CA SER A 70 5.95 13.63 28.62
C SER A 70 4.74 12.82 28.15
N LYS A 71 3.64 12.81 28.91
CA LYS A 71 2.38 12.14 28.54
C LYS A 71 1.73 12.83 27.34
N ASN A 72 1.70 14.17 27.36
CA ASN A 72 1.16 14.98 26.26
C ASN A 72 1.96 14.79 24.97
N LEU A 73 3.30 14.73 25.06
CA LEU A 73 4.16 14.49 23.90
C LEU A 73 3.93 13.11 23.25
N ILE A 74 3.75 12.06 24.05
CA ILE A 74 3.47 10.72 23.51
C ILE A 74 2.12 10.69 22.80
N LYS A 75 1.09 11.29 23.41
CA LYS A 75 -0.24 11.37 22.82
C LYS A 75 -0.23 12.12 21.50
N GLU A 76 0.44 13.26 21.45
CA GLU A 76 0.58 14.07 20.25
C GLU A 76 1.33 13.32 19.13
N ALA A 77 2.42 12.63 19.48
CA ALA A 77 3.16 11.78 18.54
C ALA A 77 2.31 10.61 18.01
N VAL A 78 1.50 9.98 18.88
CA VAL A 78 0.58 8.90 18.48
C VAL A 78 -0.49 9.42 17.53
N GLU A 79 -1.10 10.57 17.80
CA GLU A 79 -2.12 11.16 16.93
C GLU A 79 -1.57 11.52 15.55
N VAL A 80 -0.39 12.15 15.49
CA VAL A 80 0.29 12.42 14.21
C VAL A 80 0.56 11.12 13.45
N THR A 81 1.08 10.10 14.13
CA THR A 81 1.39 8.81 13.50
C THR A 81 0.13 8.13 12.97
N LYS A 82 -0.98 8.14 13.73
CA LYS A 82 -2.27 7.58 13.29
C LYS A 82 -2.81 8.32 12.06
N GLY A 83 -2.63 9.63 11.96
CA GLY A 83 -2.97 10.41 10.76
C GLY A 83 -2.18 9.98 9.51
N VAL A 84 -0.87 9.74 9.67
CA VAL A 84 -0.02 9.21 8.59
C VAL A 84 -0.46 7.80 8.19
N LEU A 85 -0.72 6.92 9.16
CA LEU A 85 -1.19 5.56 8.89
C LEU A 85 -2.56 5.53 8.19
N ALA A 86 -3.48 6.44 8.56
CA ALA A 86 -4.77 6.56 7.90
C ALA A 86 -4.63 6.98 6.43
N THR A 87 -3.73 7.93 6.14
CA THR A 87 -3.43 8.37 4.78
C THR A 87 -2.84 7.22 3.95
N LEU A 88 -1.85 6.52 4.50
CA LEU A 88 -1.23 5.37 3.83
C LEU A 88 -2.23 4.24 3.59
N LYS A 89 -3.09 3.96 4.57
CA LYS A 89 -4.18 2.99 4.43
C LYS A 89 -5.11 3.36 3.26
N GLY A 90 -5.50 4.62 3.12
CA GLY A 90 -6.33 5.07 2.00
C GLY A 90 -5.68 4.86 0.63
N HIS A 91 -4.37 5.09 0.52
CA HIS A 91 -3.63 4.77 -0.71
C HIS A 91 -3.60 3.27 -1.01
N LEU A 92 -3.40 2.43 0.01
CA LEU A 92 -3.44 0.97 -0.15
C LEU A 92 -4.83 0.46 -0.53
N GLU A 93 -5.90 1.06 0.01
CA GLU A 93 -7.28 0.74 -0.38
C GLU A 93 -7.57 1.14 -1.83
N SER A 94 -7.05 2.27 -2.31
CA SER A 94 -7.14 2.66 -3.73
C SER A 94 -6.43 1.65 -4.64
N LEU A 95 -5.19 1.29 -4.30
CA LEU A 95 -4.43 0.25 -5.01
C LEU A 95 -5.12 -1.12 -4.93
N GLY A 96 -5.85 -1.37 -3.85
CA GLY A 96 -6.63 -2.58 -3.63
C GLY A 96 -7.83 -2.73 -4.56
N GLN A 97 -8.25 -1.67 -5.24
CA GLN A 97 -9.31 -1.71 -6.26
C GLN A 97 -8.78 -2.08 -7.65
N VAL A 98 -7.46 -2.08 -7.85
CA VAL A 98 -6.85 -2.37 -9.14
C VAL A 98 -6.80 -3.87 -9.39
N GLY A 99 -7.18 -4.28 -10.61
CA GLY A 99 -6.98 -5.64 -11.11
C GLY A 99 -8.26 -6.29 -11.65
N ASP A 100 -8.06 -7.36 -12.41
CA ASP A 100 -9.09 -8.22 -13.00
C ASP A 100 -8.72 -9.70 -12.77
N SER A 101 -9.49 -10.63 -13.33
CA SER A 101 -9.21 -12.06 -13.23
C SER A 101 -8.06 -12.56 -14.11
N ASN A 102 -7.47 -11.69 -14.94
CA ASN A 102 -6.39 -12.05 -15.86
C ASN A 102 -5.05 -12.13 -15.13
N LEU A 103 -4.08 -12.77 -15.76
CA LEU A 103 -2.73 -12.88 -15.22
C LEU A 103 -2.02 -11.52 -15.25
N VAL A 104 -1.12 -11.32 -14.30
CA VAL A 104 -0.17 -10.21 -14.34
C VAL A 104 0.77 -10.42 -15.53
N GLY A 105 0.82 -9.47 -16.47
CA GLY A 105 1.59 -9.59 -17.71
C GLY A 105 0.85 -10.29 -18.86
N ASP A 106 -0.46 -10.56 -18.70
CA ASP A 106 -1.28 -11.07 -19.79
C ASP A 106 -1.33 -10.07 -20.96
N ALA A 107 -0.97 -10.56 -22.15
CA ALA A 107 -0.96 -9.80 -23.39
C ALA A 107 -1.68 -10.62 -24.46
N ALA A 108 -2.62 -9.98 -25.15
CA ALA A 108 -3.33 -10.62 -26.24
C ALA A 108 -2.31 -10.99 -27.34
N THR A 109 -2.44 -12.21 -27.87
CA THR A 109 -1.54 -12.76 -28.90
C THR A 109 -1.99 -12.41 -30.32
N ASP A 110 -3.09 -11.66 -30.47
CA ASP A 110 -3.45 -11.06 -31.74
C ASP A 110 -2.57 -9.83 -32.00
N ASP A 111 -2.22 -9.58 -33.26
CA ASP A 111 -1.32 -8.48 -33.67
C ASP A 111 -1.87 -7.06 -33.38
N LYS A 112 -2.91 -6.94 -32.55
CA LYS A 112 -3.53 -5.70 -32.12
C LYS A 112 -3.18 -5.44 -30.66
N GLY A 113 -2.12 -4.66 -30.45
CA GLY A 113 -1.80 -4.14 -29.12
C GLY A 113 -3.04 -3.49 -28.49
N VAL A 114 -3.46 -3.99 -27.33
CA VAL A 114 -4.57 -3.43 -26.56
C VAL A 114 -4.05 -2.23 -25.77
N THR A 115 -4.73 -1.09 -25.89
CA THR A 115 -4.41 0.10 -25.09
C THR A 115 -4.74 -0.19 -23.62
N ALA A 116 -3.83 0.13 -22.71
CA ALA A 116 -4.06 -0.03 -21.28
C ALA A 116 -5.31 0.75 -20.85
N GLY A 117 -6.10 0.16 -19.95
CA GLY A 117 -7.28 0.82 -19.39
C GLY A 117 -6.88 2.06 -18.60
N THR A 118 -7.00 3.24 -19.19
CA THR A 118 -6.56 4.51 -18.59
C THR A 118 -7.21 4.80 -17.25
N ASP A 119 -8.47 4.40 -17.06
CA ASP A 119 -9.17 4.63 -15.80
C ASP A 119 -8.69 3.68 -14.69
N ALA A 120 -8.28 2.45 -15.04
CA ALA A 120 -7.63 1.53 -14.11
C ALA A 120 -6.23 2.03 -13.71
N LEU A 121 -5.49 2.63 -14.65
CA LEU A 121 -4.17 3.21 -14.36
C LEU A 121 -4.26 4.44 -13.45
N LYS A 122 -5.27 5.30 -13.60
CA LYS A 122 -5.48 6.46 -12.71
C LYS A 122 -5.75 6.07 -11.25
N GLY A 123 -6.22 4.85 -10.98
CA GLY A 123 -6.36 4.37 -9.59
C GLY A 123 -5.02 3.99 -8.93
N ALA A 124 -3.97 3.84 -9.74
CA ALA A 124 -2.63 3.46 -9.30
C ALA A 124 -1.63 4.63 -9.18
N PHE A 125 -1.99 5.83 -9.66
CA PHE A 125 -1.17 7.05 -9.64
C PHE A 125 -1.93 8.20 -8.97
#